data_AF-A0A425W366-F1
#
_entry.id   AF-A0A425W366-F1
#
_cell.length_a   1.000
_cell.length_b   1.000
_cell.length_c   1.000
_cell.angle_alpha   90.00
_cell.angle_beta   90.00
_cell.angle_gamma   90.00
#
_symmetry.space_group_name_H-M   'P 1'
#
loop_
_entity.id
_entity.type
_entity.pdbx_description
1 polymer ?
#
loop_
_entity_poly.entity_id
_entity_poly.type
_entity_poly.pdbx_seq_one_letter_code
_entity_poly.pdbx_strand_id
1 'polypeptide(L)'
;MTYYQIAWYFLIYSFLGWVVEVVFHAVHQGKIVNRGFLNGPVCPVYGFGVLAVFAVAWGIGRTAPERLPAWTIFLVGMVFATLVELIAGWALDRLFHTRWWDYSGKPLNVGGYICPEYSIIWGLAIMLVVQYVQPMVRHTATDLIPPDYGWIVLAVLYSVYLADLIVTVMIINGFNRRLAELDEIRTSLRTVSDKLTEDIGGGAMEATQRVQEEQVQAALARAEMSERAEAKKAAAQAAVRQRSQALRAKAQRLRARIMAPKVFGGRRLMRAFPSMQHRDFGEVLDWLRDEMNSEKK
;
A
#
# COMPACT_ATOMS: atom_id res chain seq x y z
N MET A 1 21.50 -16.52 24.76
CA MET A 1 20.20 -15.84 25.01
C MET A 1 19.13 -16.90 25.15
N THR A 2 18.16 -16.74 26.04
CA THR A 2 17.04 -17.70 26.16
C THR A 2 15.91 -17.34 25.19
N TYR A 3 15.04 -18.30 24.87
CA TYR A 3 13.86 -18.04 24.03
C TYR A 3 12.95 -16.94 24.60
N TYR A 4 12.84 -16.87 25.93
CA TYR A 4 12.12 -15.82 26.64
C TYR A 4 12.67 -14.42 26.32
N GLN A 5 14.01 -14.26 26.36
CA GLN A 5 14.67 -12.99 26.06
C GLN A 5 14.47 -12.59 24.58
N ILE A 6 14.60 -13.56 23.66
CA ILE A 6 14.39 -13.32 22.23
C ILE A 6 12.97 -12.82 21.97
N ALA A 7 11.98 -13.45 22.59
CA ALA A 7 10.57 -13.08 22.43
C ALA A 7 10.28 -11.66 22.91
N TRP A 8 10.85 -11.26 24.05
CA TRP A 8 10.73 -9.89 24.57
C TRP A 8 11.47 -8.87 23.71
N TYR A 9 12.72 -9.12 23.36
CA TYR A 9 13.51 -8.20 22.56
C TYR A 9 12.88 -7.98 21.18
N PHE A 10 12.33 -9.03 20.55
CA PHE A 10 11.58 -8.88 19.30
C PHE A 10 10.47 -7.84 19.44
N LEU A 11 9.60 -7.98 20.46
CA LEU A 11 8.45 -7.08 20.65
C LEU A 11 8.89 -5.67 21.00
N ILE A 12 9.87 -5.52 21.90
CA ILE A 12 10.38 -4.22 22.33
C ILE A 12 11.00 -3.47 21.16
N TYR A 13 11.89 -4.11 20.39
CA TYR A 13 12.54 -3.45 19.25
C TYR A 13 11.57 -3.21 18.09
N SER A 14 10.57 -4.07 17.90
CA SER A 14 9.50 -3.82 16.94
C SER A 14 8.66 -2.60 17.33
N PHE A 15 8.36 -2.43 18.62
CA PHE A 15 7.64 -1.26 19.14
C PHE A 15 8.49 0.01 19.09
N LEU A 16 9.75 -0.03 19.54
CA LEU A 16 10.66 1.12 19.48
C LEU A 16 10.91 1.57 18.05
N GLY A 17 11.10 0.63 17.11
CA GLY A 17 11.21 0.95 15.69
C GLY A 17 9.96 1.65 15.15
N TRP A 18 8.77 1.20 15.57
CA TRP A 18 7.51 1.87 15.23
C TRP A 18 7.44 3.29 15.79
N VAL A 19 7.85 3.51 17.05
CA VAL A 19 7.89 4.85 17.65
C VAL A 19 8.81 5.78 16.85
N VAL A 20 10.01 5.32 16.51
CA VAL A 20 10.97 6.09 15.70
C VAL A 20 10.36 6.47 14.35
N GLU A 21 9.70 5.54 13.67
CA GLU A 21 9.03 5.80 12.39
C GLU A 21 7.91 6.83 12.48
N VAL A 22 7.07 6.72 13.51
CA VAL A 22 5.97 7.65 13.74
C VAL A 22 6.50 9.05 14.07
N VAL A 23 7.53 9.15 14.92
CA VAL A 23 8.16 10.43 15.28
C VAL A 23 8.84 11.06 14.07
N PHE A 24 9.65 10.28 13.33
CA PHE A 24 10.32 10.74 12.12
C PHE A 24 9.32 11.34 11.13
N HIS A 25 8.20 10.65 10.89
CA HIS A 25 7.16 11.11 9.99
C HIS A 25 6.33 12.29 10.55
N ALA A 26 6.07 12.31 11.85
CA ALA A 26 5.39 13.43 12.50
C ALA A 26 6.20 14.72 12.34
N VAL A 27 7.53 14.64 12.51
CA VAL A 27 8.43 15.79 12.36
C VAL A 27 8.56 16.24 10.91
N HIS A 28 8.77 15.32 9.96
CA HIS A 28 9.01 15.68 8.56
C HIS A 28 7.74 16.03 7.77
N GLN A 29 6.60 15.42 8.10
CA GLN A 29 5.35 15.54 7.32
C GLN A 29 4.21 16.20 8.09
N GLY A 30 4.43 16.57 9.36
CA GLY A 30 3.43 17.21 10.23
C GLY A 30 2.22 16.32 10.54
N LYS A 31 2.33 15.00 10.34
CA LYS A 31 1.20 14.07 10.42
C LYS A 31 1.58 12.83 11.22
N ILE A 32 0.81 12.57 12.27
CA ILE A 32 0.89 11.32 13.02
C ILE A 32 0.07 10.29 12.23
N VAL A 33 0.76 9.31 11.65
CA VAL A 33 0.16 8.21 10.90
C VAL A 33 0.90 6.93 11.29
N ASN A 34 0.16 5.84 11.49
CA ASN A 34 0.78 4.54 11.69
C ASN A 34 1.49 4.11 10.39
N ARG A 35 2.83 4.12 10.44
CA ARG A 35 3.77 3.74 9.37
C ARG A 35 4.12 2.26 9.35
N GLY A 36 3.69 1.50 10.35
CA GLY A 36 3.88 0.05 10.38
C GLY A 36 3.11 -0.66 9.27
N PHE A 37 3.63 -1.81 8.85
CA PHE A 37 2.89 -2.74 8.01
C PHE A 37 1.58 -3.16 8.69
N LEU A 38 1.71 -3.52 9.96
CA LEU A 38 0.68 -3.90 10.89
C LEU A 38 -0.19 -2.71 11.33
N ASN A 39 -1.44 -2.94 11.75
CA ASN A 39 -2.29 -1.86 12.26
C ASN A 39 -1.94 -1.50 13.72
N GLY A 40 -1.30 -2.40 14.45
CA GLY A 40 -0.77 -2.19 15.78
C GLY A 40 0.52 -1.36 15.79
N PRO A 41 0.98 -0.94 16.97
CA PRO A 41 2.16 -0.11 17.15
C PRO A 41 3.47 -0.92 17.07
N VAL A 42 3.62 -1.76 16.06
CA VAL A 42 4.76 -2.67 15.91
C VAL A 42 5.26 -2.69 14.48
N CYS A 43 6.58 -2.64 14.33
CA CYS A 43 7.24 -2.73 13.03
C CYS A 43 8.25 -3.89 13.06
N PRO A 44 7.85 -5.10 12.62
CA PRO A 44 8.62 -6.34 12.79
C PRO A 44 10.04 -6.29 12.23
N VAL A 45 10.26 -5.52 11.16
CA VAL A 45 11.57 -5.41 10.49
C VAL A 45 12.65 -4.88 11.44
N TYR A 46 12.30 -3.99 12.38
CA TYR A 46 13.25 -3.48 13.38
C TYR A 46 13.59 -4.53 14.42
N GLY A 47 12.59 -5.31 14.87
CA GLY A 47 12.79 -6.45 15.77
C GLY A 47 13.75 -7.48 15.16
N PHE A 48 13.51 -7.88 13.90
CA PHE A 48 14.37 -8.81 13.18
C PHE A 48 15.78 -8.26 12.94
N GLY A 49 15.92 -6.97 12.59
CA GLY A 49 17.23 -6.35 12.35
C GLY A 49 18.14 -6.38 13.59
N VAL A 50 17.61 -6.03 14.76
CA VAL A 50 18.39 -6.08 16.02
C VAL A 50 18.65 -7.52 16.45
N LEU A 51 17.66 -8.41 16.34
CA LEU A 51 17.84 -9.82 16.68
C LEU A 51 18.86 -10.54 15.78
N ALA A 52 19.01 -10.12 14.52
CA ALA A 52 20.03 -10.67 13.63
C ALA A 52 21.45 -10.38 14.15
N VAL A 53 21.71 -9.16 14.61
CA VAL A 53 22.97 -8.81 15.28
C VAL A 53 23.19 -9.67 16.52
N PHE A 54 22.14 -9.88 17.31
CA PHE A 54 22.24 -10.69 18.53
C PHE A 54 22.52 -12.16 18.22
N ALA A 55 21.91 -12.70 17.17
CA ALA A 55 22.15 -14.05 16.69
C ALA A 55 23.62 -14.22 16.24
N VAL A 56 24.16 -13.25 15.49
CA VAL A 56 25.58 -13.26 15.10
C VAL A 56 26.49 -13.16 16.33
N ALA A 57 26.21 -12.24 17.25
CA ALA A 57 26.97 -12.07 18.48
C ALA A 57 27.03 -13.39 19.27
N TRP A 58 25.89 -14.05 19.45
CA TRP A 58 25.81 -15.32 20.16
C TRP A 58 26.53 -16.46 19.42
N GLY A 59 26.40 -16.52 18.10
CA GLY A 59 27.09 -17.52 17.27
C GLY A 59 28.62 -17.44 17.34
N ILE A 60 29.19 -16.26 17.59
CA ILE A 60 30.63 -16.06 17.82
C ILE A 60 31.01 -16.09 19.32
N GLY A 61 30.14 -16.63 20.18
CA GLY A 61 30.39 -16.82 21.61
C GLY A 61 30.33 -15.53 22.46
N ARG A 62 29.77 -14.44 21.93
CA ARG A 62 29.61 -13.17 22.66
C ARG A 62 28.22 -13.07 23.28
N THR A 63 28.17 -12.81 24.58
CA THR A 63 26.92 -12.68 25.34
C THR A 63 26.44 -11.24 25.52
N ALA A 64 27.30 -10.27 25.21
CA ALA A 64 27.02 -8.84 25.27
C ALA A 64 27.17 -8.21 23.87
N PRO A 65 26.09 -8.21 23.05
CA PRO A 65 26.13 -7.70 21.68
C PRO A 65 26.58 -6.24 21.59
N GLU A 66 26.26 -5.42 22.60
CA GLU A 66 26.65 -4.01 22.67
C GLU A 66 28.17 -3.79 22.80
N ARG A 67 28.90 -4.82 23.24
CA ARG A 67 30.37 -4.79 23.38
C ARG A 67 31.11 -5.25 22.12
N LEU A 68 30.38 -5.59 21.05
CA LEU A 68 31.01 -5.86 19.77
C LEU A 68 31.64 -4.57 19.21
N PRO A 69 32.71 -4.70 18.40
CA PRO A 69 33.24 -3.55 17.67
C PRO A 69 32.13 -2.89 16.83
N ALA A 70 32.07 -1.56 16.87
CA ALA A 70 31.02 -0.78 16.19
C ALA A 70 30.89 -1.15 14.71
N TRP A 71 32.02 -1.35 14.03
CA TRP A 71 32.06 -1.74 12.62
C TRP A 71 31.41 -3.11 12.36
N THR A 72 31.53 -4.06 13.29
CA THR A 72 30.92 -5.40 13.15
C THR A 72 29.40 -5.28 13.25
N ILE A 73 28.90 -4.51 14.22
CA ILE A 73 27.48 -4.26 14.38
C ILE A 73 26.92 -3.54 13.15
N PHE A 74 27.64 -2.51 12.66
CA PHE A 74 27.27 -1.77 11.47
C PHE A 74 27.16 -2.68 10.24
N LEU A 75 28.17 -3.51 9.94
CA LEU A 75 28.16 -4.37 8.76
C LEU A 75 27.06 -5.44 8.83
N VAL A 76 26.92 -6.10 9.98
CA VAL A 76 25.87 -7.11 10.18
C VAL A 76 24.49 -6.46 10.08
N GLY A 77 24.30 -5.34 10.78
CA GLY A 77 23.05 -4.57 10.75
C GLY A 77 22.70 -4.13 9.34
N MET A 78 23.65 -3.56 8.60
CA MET A 78 23.48 -3.15 7.21
C MET A 78 23.04 -4.33 6.34
N VAL A 79 23.79 -5.45 6.33
CA VAL A 79 23.48 -6.61 5.48
C VAL A 79 22.11 -7.19 5.80
N PHE A 80 21.79 -7.38 7.09
CA PHE A 80 20.50 -7.95 7.47
C PHE A 80 19.34 -6.99 7.25
N ALA A 81 19.50 -5.69 7.51
CA ALA A 81 18.47 -4.70 7.20
C ALA A 81 18.18 -4.66 5.71
N THR A 82 19.21 -4.61 4.86
CA THR A 82 19.07 -4.67 3.41
C THR A 82 18.40 -5.96 2.94
N LEU A 83 18.75 -7.10 3.53
CA LEU A 83 18.12 -8.39 3.19
C LEU A 83 16.63 -8.41 3.58
N VAL A 84 16.30 -7.94 4.79
CA VAL A 84 14.91 -7.86 5.26
C VAL A 84 14.11 -6.88 4.40
N GLU A 85 14.68 -5.73 4.04
CA GLU A 85 14.06 -4.75 3.15
C GLU A 85 13.81 -5.35 1.76
N LEU A 86 14.78 -6.06 1.19
CA LEU A 86 14.63 -6.75 -0.09
C LEU A 86 13.53 -7.81 -0.05
N ILE A 87 13.54 -8.69 0.97
CA ILE A 87 12.53 -9.75 1.12
C ILE A 87 11.15 -9.14 1.35
N ALA A 88 11.03 -8.13 2.20
CA ALA A 88 9.77 -7.46 2.48
C ALA A 88 9.21 -6.77 1.24
N GLY A 89 10.05 -6.00 0.52
CA GLY A 89 9.67 -5.34 -0.73
C GLY A 89 9.23 -6.34 -1.81
N TRP A 90 9.99 -7.43 -1.97
CA TRP A 90 9.65 -8.49 -2.91
C TRP A 90 8.37 -9.23 -2.53
N ALA A 91 8.17 -9.56 -1.24
CA ALA A 91 6.97 -10.21 -0.75
C ALA A 91 5.72 -9.33 -0.94
N LEU A 92 5.82 -8.03 -0.67
CA LEU A 92 4.74 -7.08 -0.91
C LEU A 92 4.34 -7.01 -2.39
N ASP A 93 5.32 -6.95 -3.28
CA ASP A 93 5.08 -6.94 -4.73
C ASP A 93 4.45 -8.26 -5.19
N ARG A 94 4.95 -9.41 -4.72
CA ARG A 94 4.48 -10.72 -5.18
C ARG A 94 3.11 -11.13 -4.63
N LEU A 95 2.82 -10.79 -3.36
CA LEU A 95 1.58 -11.15 -2.67
C LEU A 95 0.48 -10.13 -2.94
N PHE A 96 0.82 -8.84 -2.93
CA PHE A 96 -0.16 -7.76 -2.98
C PHE A 96 -0.05 -6.88 -4.21
N HIS A 97 0.84 -7.19 -5.16
CA HIS A 97 0.99 -6.41 -6.41
C HIS A 97 1.27 -4.93 -6.13
N THR A 98 1.83 -4.63 -4.96
CA THR A 98 1.99 -3.27 -4.45
C THR A 98 3.43 -3.07 -3.98
N ARG A 99 4.02 -1.95 -4.37
CA ARG A 99 5.31 -1.46 -3.87
C ARG A 99 5.07 -0.30 -2.93
N TRP A 100 5.50 -0.41 -1.68
CA TRP A 100 5.26 0.63 -0.68
C TRP A 100 6.29 1.76 -0.75
N TRP A 101 7.50 1.41 -1.16
CA TRP A 101 8.57 2.34 -1.46
C TRP A 101 9.16 2.00 -2.83
N ASP A 102 9.80 2.99 -3.44
CA ASP A 102 10.48 2.84 -4.71
C ASP A 102 11.77 3.67 -4.72
N TYR A 103 12.90 2.98 -4.81
CA TYR A 103 14.24 3.56 -4.86
C TYR A 103 14.81 3.60 -6.29
N SER A 104 13.98 3.41 -7.33
CA SER A 104 14.45 3.43 -8.73
C SER A 104 15.17 4.72 -9.12
N GLY A 105 14.85 5.85 -8.48
CA GLY A 105 15.52 7.13 -8.67
C GLY A 105 16.85 7.31 -7.90
N LYS A 106 17.29 6.31 -7.12
CA LYS A 106 18.52 6.38 -6.33
C LYS A 106 19.68 5.64 -7.04
N PRO A 107 20.93 6.10 -6.90
CA PRO A 107 22.08 5.44 -7.51
C PRO A 107 22.27 4.02 -6.93
N LEU A 108 22.71 3.08 -7.78
CA LEU A 108 23.01 1.69 -7.43
C LEU A 108 21.83 0.95 -6.75
N ASN A 109 20.59 1.34 -7.05
CA ASN A 109 19.42 0.63 -6.56
C ASN A 109 19.31 -0.76 -7.23
N VAL A 110 18.74 -1.73 -6.50
CA VAL A 110 18.46 -3.07 -7.04
C VAL A 110 16.95 -3.24 -7.17
N GLY A 111 16.46 -3.18 -8.41
CA GLY A 111 15.04 -3.36 -8.75
C GLY A 111 14.10 -2.32 -8.13
N GLY A 112 14.64 -1.19 -7.63
CA GLY A 112 13.92 -0.21 -6.83
C GLY A 112 13.60 -0.65 -5.40
N TYR A 113 13.98 -1.84 -4.95
CA TYR A 113 13.66 -2.36 -3.62
C TYR A 113 14.62 -1.90 -2.53
N ILE A 114 15.92 -1.85 -2.85
CA ILE A 114 16.99 -1.48 -1.93
C ILE A 114 17.94 -0.50 -2.62
N CYS A 115 18.63 0.32 -1.83
CA CYS A 115 19.77 1.09 -2.32
C CYS A 115 20.86 1.21 -1.24
N PRO A 116 22.12 1.50 -1.63
CA PRO A 116 23.22 1.60 -0.68
C PRO A 116 23.06 2.73 0.34
N GLU A 117 22.46 3.86 -0.05
CA GLU A 117 22.21 4.99 0.84
C GLU A 117 21.38 4.59 2.06
N TYR A 118 20.23 3.95 1.84
CA TYR A 118 19.39 3.46 2.94
C TYR A 118 20.03 2.29 3.69
N SER A 119 20.74 1.40 2.99
CA SER A 119 21.48 0.30 3.64
C SER A 119 22.47 0.82 4.68
N ILE A 120 23.23 1.86 4.35
CA ILE A 120 24.18 2.51 5.28
C ILE A 120 23.44 3.18 6.45
N ILE A 121 22.36 3.91 6.17
CA ILE A 121 21.55 4.56 7.21
C ILE A 121 21.02 3.52 8.20
N TRP A 122 20.48 2.40 7.71
CA TRP A 122 19.98 1.32 8.57
C TRP A 122 21.08 0.63 9.36
N GLY A 123 22.24 0.40 8.76
CA GLY A 123 23.42 -0.12 9.46
C GLY A 123 23.85 0.78 10.62
N LEU A 124 23.91 2.10 10.39
CA LEU A 124 24.24 3.09 11.42
C LEU A 124 23.17 3.13 12.51
N ALA A 125 21.88 3.10 12.15
CA ALA A 125 20.79 3.08 13.10
C ALA A 125 20.86 1.85 14.02
N ILE A 126 21.05 0.65 13.45
CA ILE A 126 21.21 -0.59 14.24
C ILE A 126 22.44 -0.51 15.14
N MET A 127 23.57 0.01 14.62
CA MET A 127 24.78 0.22 15.42
C MET A 127 24.50 1.08 16.66
N LEU A 128 23.86 2.23 16.49
CA LEU A 128 23.53 3.12 17.60
C LEU A 128 22.55 2.47 18.58
N VAL A 129 21.51 1.80 18.09
CA VAL A 129 20.52 1.11 18.94
C VAL A 129 21.19 0.01 19.77
N VAL A 130 22.02 -0.83 19.15
CA VAL A 130 22.69 -1.93 19.85
C VAL A 130 23.74 -1.42 20.83
N GLN A 131 24.43 -0.32 20.56
CA GLN A 131 25.45 0.19 21.49
C GLN A 131 24.87 1.00 22.66
N TYR A 132 23.84 1.80 22.41
CA TYR A 132 23.34 2.76 23.41
C TYR A 132 22.00 2.37 24.03
N VAL A 133 21.09 1.76 23.26
CA VAL A 133 19.74 1.43 23.72
C VAL A 133 19.68 0.03 24.34
N GLN A 134 20.40 -0.96 23.79
CA GLN A 134 20.43 -2.32 24.33
C GLN A 134 20.86 -2.43 25.79
N PRO A 135 21.86 -1.68 26.30
CA PRO A 135 22.17 -1.68 27.73
C PRO A 135 20.94 -1.33 28.58
N MET A 136 20.20 -0.29 28.20
CA MET A 136 19.00 0.17 28.92
C MET A 136 17.88 -0.88 28.86
N VAL A 137 17.66 -1.47 27.68
CA VAL A 137 16.63 -2.49 27.46
C VAL A 137 16.94 -3.76 28.23
N ARG A 138 18.20 -4.21 28.25
CA ARG A 138 18.60 -5.42 28.98
C ARG A 138 18.28 -5.29 30.47
N HIS A 139 18.65 -4.18 31.10
CA HIS A 139 18.38 -3.96 32.53
C HIS A 139 16.89 -3.90 32.87
N THR A 140 16.06 -3.42 31.94
CA THR A 140 14.62 -3.23 32.21
C THR A 140 13.78 -4.46 31.87
N ALA A 141 14.08 -5.14 30.75
CA ALA A 141 13.19 -6.14 30.18
C ALA A 141 13.35 -7.54 30.80
N THR A 142 14.56 -7.92 31.22
CA THR A 142 14.85 -9.30 31.66
C THR A 142 14.94 -9.45 33.16
N ASP A 143 15.19 -8.36 33.88
CA ASP A 143 15.49 -8.41 35.32
C ASP A 143 14.24 -8.08 36.17
N LEU A 144 13.23 -7.42 35.59
CA LEU A 144 12.03 -6.96 36.31
C LEU A 144 10.79 -7.85 36.16
N ILE A 145 10.73 -8.73 35.16
CA ILE A 145 9.54 -9.54 34.86
C ILE A 145 9.82 -11.01 35.22
N PRO A 146 9.22 -11.55 36.30
CA PRO A 146 9.34 -12.96 36.65
C PRO A 146 8.92 -13.88 35.50
N PRO A 147 9.66 -14.95 35.19
CA PRO A 147 9.40 -15.81 34.04
C PRO A 147 7.98 -16.41 33.99
N ASP A 148 7.41 -16.75 35.15
CA ASP A 148 6.10 -17.42 35.25
C ASP A 148 4.95 -16.57 34.71
N TYR A 149 4.93 -15.27 35.05
CA TYR A 149 3.95 -14.31 34.53
C TYR A 149 4.35 -13.79 33.15
N GLY A 150 5.66 -13.68 32.89
CA GLY A 150 6.19 -13.17 31.63
C GLY A 150 5.74 -13.99 30.42
N TRP A 151 5.71 -15.32 30.53
CA TRP A 151 5.23 -16.17 29.43
C TRP A 151 3.75 -15.98 29.13
N ILE A 152 2.91 -15.75 30.14
CA ILE A 152 1.48 -15.46 29.94
C ILE A 152 1.31 -14.12 29.20
N VAL A 153 2.04 -13.09 29.62
CA VAL A 153 2.02 -11.78 28.96
C VAL A 153 2.50 -11.90 27.51
N LEU A 154 3.61 -12.61 27.27
CA LEU A 154 4.10 -12.87 25.92
C LEU A 154 3.05 -13.60 25.08
N ALA A 155 2.42 -14.64 25.61
CA ALA A 155 1.38 -15.39 24.89
C ALA A 155 0.22 -14.47 24.46
N VAL A 156 -0.24 -13.58 25.35
CA VAL A 156 -1.28 -12.59 25.02
C VAL A 156 -0.80 -11.61 23.96
N LEU A 157 0.39 -11.02 24.12
CA LEU A 157 0.94 -10.05 23.17
C LEU A 157 1.16 -10.65 21.78
N TYR A 158 1.69 -11.87 21.70
CA TYR A 158 1.87 -12.58 20.43
C TYR A 158 0.53 -13.02 19.81
N SER A 159 -0.48 -13.34 20.62
CA SER A 159 -1.83 -13.61 20.11
C SER A 159 -2.45 -12.36 19.48
N VAL A 160 -2.32 -11.20 20.13
CA VAL A 160 -2.75 -9.90 19.58
C VAL A 160 -1.97 -9.55 18.31
N TYR A 161 -0.65 -9.76 18.32
CA TYR A 161 0.22 -9.56 17.16
C TYR A 161 -0.23 -10.42 15.96
N LEU A 162 -0.53 -11.70 16.20
CA LEU A 162 -0.98 -12.62 15.16
C LEU A 162 -2.36 -12.21 14.61
N ALA A 163 -3.29 -11.85 15.50
CA ALA A 163 -4.60 -11.35 15.09
C ALA A 163 -4.47 -10.08 14.22
N ASP A 164 -3.61 -9.15 14.61
CA ASP A 164 -3.37 -7.93 13.84
C ASP A 164 -2.70 -8.21 12.48
N LEU A 165 -1.79 -9.19 12.41
CA LEU A 165 -1.23 -9.66 11.14
C LEU A 165 -2.32 -10.19 10.21
N ILE A 166 -3.21 -11.05 10.72
CA ILE A 166 -4.34 -11.62 9.94
C ILE A 166 -5.26 -10.49 9.45
N VAL A 167 -5.66 -9.59 10.33
CA VAL A 167 -6.53 -8.45 9.98
C VAL A 167 -5.85 -7.54 8.95
N THR A 168 -4.56 -7.27 9.09
CA THR A 168 -3.77 -6.49 8.13
C THR A 168 -3.79 -7.13 6.75
N VAL A 169 -3.52 -8.43 6.66
CA VAL A 169 -3.53 -9.16 5.38
C VAL A 169 -4.93 -9.13 4.74
N MET A 170 -6.00 -9.33 5.54
CA MET A 170 -7.38 -9.22 5.05
C MET A 170 -7.69 -7.81 4.51
N ILE A 171 -7.21 -6.77 5.19
CA ILE A 171 -7.39 -5.38 4.77
C ILE A 171 -6.70 -5.12 3.42
N ILE A 172 -5.45 -5.56 3.25
CA ILE A 172 -4.70 -5.34 2.01
C ILE A 172 -5.37 -6.11 0.84
N ASN A 173 -5.74 -7.37 1.05
CA ASN A 173 -6.47 -8.14 0.04
C ASN A 173 -7.82 -7.51 -0.32
N GLY A 174 -8.56 -7.03 0.68
CA GLY A 174 -9.80 -6.28 0.47
C GLY A 174 -9.59 -4.96 -0.27
N PHE A 175 -8.48 -4.28 -0.02
CA PHE A 175 -8.11 -3.06 -0.75
C PHE A 175 -7.81 -3.36 -2.22
N ASN A 176 -7.02 -4.40 -2.52
CA ASN A 176 -6.72 -4.81 -3.89
C ASN A 176 -7.97 -5.20 -4.68
N ARG A 177 -8.92 -5.92 -4.07
CA ARG A 177 -10.21 -6.22 -4.70
C ARG A 177 -10.99 -4.96 -5.06
N ARG A 178 -11.01 -3.97 -4.15
CA ARG A 178 -11.68 -2.68 -4.40
C ARG A 178 -10.99 -1.87 -5.49
N LEU A 179 -9.66 -1.95 -5.62
CA LEU A 179 -8.93 -1.35 -6.74
C LEU A 179 -9.31 -2.01 -8.07
N ALA A 180 -9.39 -3.34 -8.10
CA ALA A 180 -9.82 -4.09 -9.29
C ALA A 180 -11.26 -3.73 -9.71
N GLU A 181 -12.20 -3.68 -8.76
CA GLU A 181 -13.58 -3.25 -9.02
C GLU A 181 -13.67 -1.81 -9.56
N LEU A 182 -12.82 -0.90 -9.07
CA LEU A 182 -12.76 0.46 -9.59
C LEU A 182 -12.21 0.51 -11.02
N ASP A 183 -11.19 -0.27 -11.31
CA ASP A 183 -10.61 -0.37 -12.65
C ASP A 183 -11.63 -0.92 -13.68
N GLU A 184 -12.38 -1.95 -13.32
CA GLU A 184 -13.45 -2.52 -14.16
C GLU A 184 -14.53 -1.47 -14.48
N ILE A 185 -14.94 -0.68 -13.48
CA ILE A 185 -15.92 0.39 -13.69
C ILE A 185 -15.36 1.47 -14.62
N ARG A 186 -14.07 1.84 -14.47
CA ARG A 186 -13.42 2.83 -15.32
C ARG A 186 -13.30 2.35 -16.76
N THR A 187 -12.88 1.10 -16.97
CA THR A 187 -12.79 0.47 -18.29
C THR A 187 -14.17 0.38 -18.95
N SER A 188 -15.21 0.04 -18.17
CA SER A 188 -16.60 0.05 -18.64
C SER A 188 -17.05 1.44 -19.07
N LEU A 189 -16.70 2.48 -18.29
CA LEU A 189 -17.01 3.87 -18.64
C LEU A 189 -16.30 4.30 -19.93
N ARG A 190 -15.02 3.93 -20.12
CA ARG A 190 -14.28 4.20 -21.35
C ARG A 190 -14.95 3.54 -22.56
N THR A 191 -15.26 2.25 -22.45
CA THR A 191 -15.94 1.50 -23.51
C THR A 191 -17.28 2.11 -23.90
N VAL A 192 -18.07 2.56 -22.90
CA VAL A 192 -19.35 3.23 -23.15
C VAL A 192 -19.15 4.59 -23.84
N SER A 193 -18.09 5.31 -23.49
CA SER A 193 -17.71 6.59 -24.13
C SER A 193 -17.24 6.41 -25.58
N ASP A 194 -16.45 5.38 -25.84
CA ASP A 194 -15.90 5.09 -27.17
C ASP A 194 -17.02 4.68 -28.14
N LYS A 195 -17.92 3.77 -27.70
CA LYS A 195 -19.10 3.38 -28.49
C LYS A 195 -20.02 4.56 -28.79
N LEU A 196 -20.24 5.45 -27.82
CA LEU A 196 -21.04 6.65 -28.06
C LEU A 196 -20.39 7.57 -29.09
N THR A 197 -19.06 7.70 -29.06
CA THR A 197 -18.30 8.48 -30.04
C THR A 197 -18.40 7.87 -31.43
N GLU A 198 -18.29 6.55 -31.54
CA GLU A 198 -18.40 5.81 -32.80
C GLU A 198 -19.82 5.87 -33.40
N ASP A 199 -20.86 5.66 -32.58
CA ASP A 199 -22.25 5.72 -33.04
C ASP A 199 -22.67 7.14 -33.46
N ILE A 200 -22.15 8.17 -32.77
CA ILE A 200 -22.39 9.57 -33.13
C ILE A 200 -21.60 9.95 -34.38
N GLY A 201 -20.32 9.54 -34.47
CA GLY A 201 -19.42 9.86 -35.59
C GLY A 201 -19.79 9.12 -36.89
N GLY A 202 -20.05 7.81 -36.81
CA GLY A 202 -20.45 6.98 -37.94
C GLY A 202 -21.85 7.33 -38.47
N GLY A 203 -22.80 7.62 -37.57
CA GLY A 203 -24.14 8.06 -37.95
C GLY A 203 -24.17 9.45 -38.60
N ALA A 204 -23.21 10.33 -38.30
CA ALA A 204 -23.07 11.63 -38.98
C ALA A 204 -22.50 11.47 -40.41
N MET A 205 -21.61 10.49 -40.63
CA MET A 205 -21.04 10.22 -41.94
C MET A 205 -22.03 9.48 -42.88
N GLU A 206 -22.77 8.48 -42.41
CA GLU A 206 -23.78 7.78 -43.23
C GLU A 206 -24.97 8.67 -43.62
N ALA A 207 -25.39 9.59 -42.75
CA ALA A 207 -26.47 10.54 -43.04
C ALA A 207 -26.08 11.53 -44.16
N THR A 208 -24.79 11.83 -44.31
CA THR A 208 -24.29 12.73 -45.35
C THR A 208 -24.21 12.05 -46.71
N GLN A 209 -24.12 10.71 -46.75
CA GLN A 209 -23.90 9.95 -47.99
C GLN A 209 -25.19 9.49 -48.70
N ARG A 210 -26.37 9.54 -48.04
CA ARG A 210 -27.66 9.09 -48.60
C ARG A 210 -28.52 10.19 -49.23
N VAL A 211 -27.95 11.34 -49.56
CA VAL A 211 -28.71 12.54 -50.00
C VAL A 211 -29.01 12.58 -51.52
N GLN A 212 -28.68 11.56 -52.31
CA GLN A 212 -29.06 11.57 -53.74
C GLN A 212 -30.02 10.42 -54.13
N GLU A 213 -31.16 10.86 -54.67
CA GLU A 213 -32.15 10.18 -55.52
C GLU A 213 -33.51 9.69 -54.91
N GLU A 214 -34.53 10.48 -55.30
CA GLU A 214 -35.92 10.21 -55.76
C GLU A 214 -36.90 9.27 -55.00
N GLN A 215 -37.99 9.83 -54.44
CA GLN A 215 -39.35 10.01 -55.02
C GLN A 215 -40.34 10.34 -53.89
N VAL A 216 -41.35 11.16 -54.16
CA VAL A 216 -42.16 11.89 -53.15
C VAL A 216 -43.08 11.00 -52.28
N GLN A 217 -43.39 9.76 -52.67
CA GLN A 217 -44.02 8.78 -51.75
C GLN A 217 -43.01 8.06 -50.84
N ALA A 218 -41.77 7.94 -51.30
CA ALA A 218 -40.66 7.57 -50.43
C ALA A 218 -40.37 8.69 -49.43
N ALA A 219 -40.75 9.95 -49.66
CA ALA A 219 -40.50 11.04 -48.72
C ALA A 219 -41.28 10.89 -47.40
N LEU A 220 -42.55 10.47 -47.44
CA LEU A 220 -43.36 10.24 -46.23
C LEU A 220 -42.87 9.01 -45.45
N ALA A 221 -42.56 7.91 -46.14
CA ALA A 221 -41.95 6.73 -45.54
C ALA A 221 -40.53 7.00 -45.02
N ARG A 222 -39.73 7.83 -45.71
CA ARG A 222 -38.40 8.29 -45.28
C ARG A 222 -38.50 9.20 -44.06
N ALA A 223 -39.51 10.06 -43.98
CA ALA A 223 -39.76 10.92 -42.82
C ALA A 223 -40.11 10.08 -41.58
N GLU A 224 -41.05 9.13 -41.69
CA GLU A 224 -41.37 8.21 -40.58
C GLU A 224 -40.18 7.34 -40.17
N MET A 225 -39.38 6.87 -41.14
CA MET A 225 -38.18 6.07 -40.86
C MET A 225 -37.06 6.92 -40.24
N SER A 226 -36.91 8.17 -40.65
CA SER A 226 -35.97 9.13 -40.07
C SER A 226 -36.38 9.48 -38.65
N GLU A 227 -37.66 9.75 -38.40
CA GLU A 227 -38.19 10.04 -37.06
C GLU A 227 -38.04 8.83 -36.13
N ARG A 228 -38.31 7.61 -36.62
CA ARG A 228 -38.04 6.37 -35.87
C ARG A 228 -36.56 6.13 -35.62
N ALA A 229 -35.69 6.47 -36.58
CA ALA A 229 -34.23 6.34 -36.42
C ALA A 229 -33.69 7.37 -35.41
N GLU A 230 -34.16 8.62 -35.46
CA GLU A 230 -33.81 9.65 -34.48
C GLU A 230 -34.35 9.31 -33.10
N ALA A 231 -35.59 8.82 -32.98
CA ALA A 231 -36.15 8.35 -31.71
C ALA A 231 -35.36 7.17 -31.13
N LYS A 232 -34.97 6.20 -31.97
CA LYS A 232 -34.08 5.09 -31.54
C LYS A 232 -32.71 5.58 -31.12
N LYS A 233 -32.12 6.54 -31.85
CA LYS A 233 -30.82 7.15 -31.51
C LYS A 233 -30.90 7.93 -30.20
N ALA A 234 -31.95 8.72 -30.00
CA ALA A 234 -32.20 9.45 -28.76
C ALA A 234 -32.41 8.49 -27.58
N ALA A 235 -33.18 7.42 -27.76
CA ALA A 235 -33.38 6.39 -26.74
C ALA A 235 -32.08 5.65 -26.40
N ALA A 236 -31.28 5.29 -27.41
CA ALA A 236 -29.96 4.66 -27.21
C ALA A 236 -29.00 5.60 -26.47
N GLN A 237 -28.94 6.88 -26.86
CA GLN A 237 -28.15 7.90 -26.17
C GLN A 237 -28.61 8.11 -24.72
N ALA A 238 -29.92 8.12 -24.46
CA ALA A 238 -30.47 8.22 -23.11
C ALA A 238 -30.09 7.01 -22.25
N ALA A 239 -30.18 5.79 -22.80
CA ALA A 239 -29.78 4.57 -22.11
C ALA A 239 -28.27 4.55 -21.79
N VAL A 240 -27.44 5.01 -22.72
CA VAL A 240 -25.98 5.18 -22.53
C VAL A 240 -25.67 6.20 -21.43
N ARG A 241 -26.34 7.36 -21.44
CA ARG A 241 -26.21 8.38 -20.39
C ARG A 241 -26.63 7.83 -19.03
N GLN A 242 -27.74 7.10 -18.95
CA GLN A 242 -28.20 6.48 -17.70
C GLN A 242 -27.21 5.43 -17.18
N ARG A 243 -26.70 4.56 -18.05
CA ARG A 243 -25.69 3.54 -17.69
C ARG A 243 -24.39 4.17 -17.21
N SER A 244 -23.90 5.20 -17.90
CA SER A 244 -22.68 5.92 -17.49
C SER A 244 -22.86 6.65 -16.16
N GLN A 245 -24.02 7.26 -15.90
CA GLN A 245 -24.36 7.85 -14.60
C GLN A 245 -24.39 6.79 -13.49
N ALA A 246 -25.00 5.64 -13.72
CA ALA A 246 -25.06 4.54 -12.75
C ALA A 246 -23.66 4.01 -12.41
N LEU A 247 -22.80 3.83 -13.42
CA LEU A 247 -21.41 3.40 -13.22
C LEU A 247 -20.60 4.45 -12.44
N ARG A 248 -20.74 5.74 -12.76
CA ARG A 248 -20.10 6.83 -12.02
C ARG A 248 -20.56 6.86 -10.55
N ALA A 249 -21.85 6.68 -10.30
CA ALA A 249 -22.38 6.59 -8.93
C ALA A 249 -21.83 5.36 -8.17
N LYS A 250 -21.70 4.21 -8.84
CA LYS A 250 -21.09 3.00 -8.26
C LYS A 250 -19.62 3.24 -7.92
N ALA A 251 -18.83 3.85 -8.82
CA ALA A 251 -17.43 4.22 -8.57
C ALA A 251 -17.30 5.16 -7.37
N GLN A 252 -18.14 6.20 -7.30
CA GLN A 252 -18.15 7.15 -6.17
C GLN A 252 -18.44 6.45 -4.84
N ARG A 253 -19.43 5.55 -4.79
CA ARG A 253 -19.76 4.77 -3.58
C ARG A 253 -18.61 3.86 -3.16
N LEU A 254 -18.02 3.14 -4.10
CA LEU A 254 -16.91 2.22 -3.81
C LEU A 254 -15.69 3.00 -3.32
N ARG A 255 -15.39 4.12 -3.96
CA ARG A 255 -14.34 5.04 -3.52
C ARG A 255 -14.60 5.57 -2.10
N ALA A 256 -15.81 6.03 -1.80
CA ALA A 256 -16.15 6.50 -0.45
C ALA A 256 -15.89 5.41 0.61
N ARG A 257 -16.16 4.14 0.30
CA ARG A 257 -15.83 2.99 1.18
C ARG A 257 -14.33 2.75 1.35
N ILE A 258 -13.51 3.00 0.33
CA ILE A 258 -12.04 2.94 0.43
C ILE A 258 -11.52 4.08 1.32
N MET A 259 -12.12 5.27 1.18
CA MET A 259 -11.67 6.51 1.85
C MET A 259 -12.29 6.75 3.23
N ALA A 260 -13.32 5.99 3.62
CA ALA A 260 -14.02 6.16 4.88
C ALA A 260 -13.13 5.90 6.11
N PRO A 261 -12.44 4.75 6.26
CA PRO A 261 -11.68 4.49 7.47
C PRO A 261 -10.38 5.29 7.46
N LYS A 262 -10.23 6.20 8.44
CA LYS A 262 -9.06 7.10 8.54
C LYS A 262 -7.86 6.47 9.26
N VAL A 263 -8.12 5.54 10.18
CA VAL A 263 -7.13 4.95 11.09
C VAL A 263 -6.67 3.57 10.61
N PHE A 264 -7.53 2.84 9.89
CA PHE A 264 -7.24 1.53 9.30
C PHE A 264 -7.66 1.52 7.82
N GLY A 265 -7.27 0.50 7.04
CA GLY A 265 -7.72 0.37 5.66
C GLY A 265 -6.86 1.12 4.61
N GLY A 266 -7.39 1.17 3.38
CA GLY A 266 -6.71 1.73 2.21
C GLY A 266 -6.28 3.19 2.37
N ARG A 267 -7.12 4.06 2.95
CA ARG A 267 -6.75 5.46 3.21
C ARG A 267 -5.59 5.59 4.19
N ARG A 268 -5.51 4.74 5.23
CA ARG A 268 -4.33 4.70 6.11
C ARG A 268 -3.09 4.35 5.31
N LEU A 269 -3.14 3.27 4.52
CA LEU A 269 -2.02 2.82 3.70
C LEU A 269 -1.53 3.90 2.74
N MET A 270 -2.43 4.59 2.03
CA MET A 270 -2.05 5.68 1.12
C MET A 270 -1.46 6.90 1.85
N ARG A 271 -1.89 7.18 3.09
CA ARG A 271 -1.28 8.24 3.91
C ARG A 271 0.06 7.83 4.50
N ALA A 272 0.17 6.56 4.90
CA ALA A 272 1.36 5.96 5.46
C ALA A 272 2.43 5.71 4.41
N PHE A 273 2.08 5.52 3.14
CA PHE A 273 3.03 5.29 2.06
C PHE A 273 2.67 6.16 0.85
N PRO A 274 3.02 7.46 0.87
CA PRO A 274 2.65 8.39 -0.20
C PRO A 274 3.21 8.00 -1.56
N SER A 275 4.39 7.37 -1.60
CA SER A 275 5.06 6.87 -2.81
C SER A 275 4.61 5.47 -3.22
N MET A 276 3.56 4.91 -2.61
CA MET A 276 3.07 3.58 -2.92
C MET A 276 2.68 3.45 -4.39
N GLN A 277 3.12 2.40 -5.06
CA GLN A 277 2.72 2.07 -6.43
C GLN A 277 1.98 0.73 -6.43
N HIS A 278 1.06 0.55 -7.36
CA HIS A 278 0.41 -0.73 -7.61
C HIS A 278 0.70 -1.17 -9.04
N ARG A 279 1.15 -2.42 -9.21
CA ARG A 279 1.58 -2.95 -10.51
C ARG A 279 0.44 -2.99 -11.52
N ASP A 280 -0.71 -3.51 -11.10
CA ASP A 280 -1.86 -3.70 -12.00
C ASP A 280 -2.82 -2.50 -12.04
N PHE A 281 -3.00 -1.78 -10.93
CA PHE A 281 -4.00 -0.72 -10.77
C PHE A 281 -3.38 0.65 -10.45
N GLY A 282 -2.19 0.93 -10.99
CA GLY A 282 -1.43 2.16 -10.73
C GLY A 282 -2.23 3.43 -11.00
N GLU A 283 -2.87 3.54 -12.17
CA GLU A 283 -3.66 4.72 -12.52
C GLU A 283 -4.86 4.95 -11.58
N VAL A 284 -5.49 3.87 -11.10
CA VAL A 284 -6.60 3.96 -10.13
C VAL A 284 -6.09 4.44 -8.78
N LEU A 285 -4.91 3.96 -8.35
CA LEU A 285 -4.28 4.39 -7.11
C LEU A 285 -3.88 5.87 -7.17
N ASP A 286 -3.34 6.33 -8.30
CA ASP A 286 -2.97 7.73 -8.51
C ASP A 286 -4.20 8.65 -8.53
N TRP A 287 -5.28 8.22 -9.20
CA TRP A 287 -6.56 8.92 -9.16
C TRP A 287 -7.11 9.06 -7.72
N LEU A 288 -7.02 8.00 -6.91
CA LEU A 288 -7.42 8.06 -5.50
C LEU A 288 -6.52 9.00 -4.68
N ARG A 289 -5.22 9.07 -5.00
CA ARG A 289 -4.25 9.93 -4.32
C ARG A 289 -4.51 11.41 -4.60
N ASP A 290 -4.74 11.77 -5.85
CA ASP A 290 -4.97 13.16 -6.26
C ASP A 290 -6.14 13.78 -5.50
N GLU A 291 -7.20 13.00 -5.30
CA GLU A 291 -8.38 13.50 -4.60
C GLU A 291 -8.21 13.57 -3.07
N MET A 292 -7.40 12.68 -2.50
CA MET A 292 -6.99 12.79 -1.10
C MET A 292 -6.11 14.04 -0.86
N ASN A 293 -5.47 14.57 -1.91
CA ASN A 293 -4.72 15.82 -1.86
C ASN A 293 -5.62 17.03 -2.13
N SER A 294 -6.65 16.92 -2.95
CA SER A 294 -7.64 17.99 -3.16
C SER A 294 -8.51 18.25 -1.92
N GLU A 295 -8.83 17.23 -1.12
CA GLU A 295 -9.53 17.39 0.18
C GLU A 295 -8.74 18.21 1.23
N LYS A 296 -7.42 18.44 1.02
CA LYS A 296 -6.56 19.20 1.95
C LYS A 296 -6.36 20.66 1.56
N LYS A 297 -6.75 21.06 0.35
CA LYS A 297 -6.74 22.47 -0.09
C LYS A 297 -8.05 23.12 0.29
#